data_AF-A0A962BHS6-F1
#
_entry.id   AF-A0A962BHS6-F1
#
_cell.length_a   1.000
_cell.length_b   1.000
_cell.length_c   1.000
_cell.angle_alpha   90.00
_cell.angle_beta   90.00
_cell.angle_gamma   90.00
#
_symmetry.space_group_name_H-M   'P 1'
#
loop_
_entity.id
_entity.type
_entity.pdbx_description
1 polymer ?
#
loop_
_entity_poly.entity_id
_entity_poly.type
_entity_poly.pdbx_seq_one_letter_code
_entity_poly.pdbx_strand_id
1 'polypeptide(L)'
;MSQIKSVCVYCGSSTISDPVYNAPTELLGQSLAAAGITLVYGGGNPGLMGKVANSCMAAGGSVIGIIPDSILKLEARHDDVTEL
;
A
#
# COMPACT_ATOMS: atom_id res chain seq x y z
N MET A 1 -6.49 26.68 0.42
CA MET A 1 -6.99 25.37 0.88
C MET A 1 -5.79 24.47 1.11
N SER A 2 -5.75 23.71 2.20
CA SER A 2 -4.67 22.75 2.45
C SER A 2 -4.83 21.56 1.52
N GLN A 3 -3.79 21.21 0.75
CA GLN A 3 -3.79 20.00 -0.06
C GLN A 3 -3.50 18.77 0.81
N ILE A 4 -4.20 17.67 0.53
CA ILE A 4 -3.89 16.36 1.11
C ILE A 4 -2.57 15.90 0.52
N LYS A 5 -1.56 15.65 1.38
CA LYS A 5 -0.24 15.18 0.96
C LYS A 5 -0.06 13.68 1.08
N SER A 6 -0.83 13.05 1.98
CA SER A 6 -0.71 11.62 2.27
C SER A 6 -2.04 11.04 2.72
N VAL A 7 -2.26 9.75 2.42
CA VAL A 7 -3.44 8.98 2.84
C VAL A 7 -2.98 7.68 3.49
N CYS A 8 -3.46 7.42 4.72
CA CYS A 8 -3.27 6.14 5.38
C CYS A 8 -4.37 5.16 4.95
N VAL A 9 -3.99 3.99 4.45
CA VAL A 9 -4.93 2.97 3.96
C VAL A 9 -4.87 1.74 4.86
N TYR A 10 -6.04 1.36 5.38
CA TYR A 10 -6.24 0.07 6.05
C TYR A 10 -6.86 -0.93 5.08
N CYS A 11 -6.19 -2.05 4.86
CA CYS A 11 -6.66 -3.13 4.00
C CYS A 11 -6.16 -4.49 4.51
N GLY A 12 -6.77 -5.58 4.03
CA GLY A 12 -6.46 -6.92 4.51
C GLY A 12 -5.07 -7.39 4.07
N SER A 13 -4.31 -7.96 5.02
CA SER A 13 -3.02 -8.63 4.77
C SER A 13 -3.17 -10.06 4.23
N SER A 14 -4.39 -10.63 4.28
CA SER A 14 -4.68 -11.98 3.80
C SER A 14 -4.52 -12.11 2.29
N THR A 15 -3.80 -13.14 1.84
CA THR A 15 -3.73 -13.53 0.42
C THR A 15 -5.04 -14.10 -0.11
N ILE A 16 -5.91 -14.56 0.79
CA ILE A 16 -7.27 -14.98 0.49
C ILE A 16 -8.18 -13.77 0.66
N SER A 17 -8.47 -13.11 -0.45
CA SER A 17 -9.49 -12.06 -0.55
C SER A 17 -10.41 -12.38 -1.73
N ASP A 18 -11.68 -11.97 -1.63
CA ASP A 18 -12.59 -12.06 -2.77
C ASP A 18 -11.96 -11.30 -3.96
N PRO A 19 -11.82 -11.93 -5.15
CA PRO A 19 -11.22 -11.31 -6.32
C PRO A 19 -11.85 -9.96 -6.71
N VAL A 20 -13.10 -9.71 -6.30
CA VAL A 20 -13.79 -8.43 -6.51
C VAL A 20 -13.02 -7.23 -5.95
N TYR A 21 -12.17 -7.42 -4.94
CA TYR A 21 -11.41 -6.34 -4.32
C TYR A 21 -10.11 -6.01 -5.05
N ASN A 22 -9.62 -6.87 -5.93
CA ASN A 22 -8.32 -6.68 -6.57
C ASN A 22 -8.28 -5.41 -7.43
N ALA A 23 -9.23 -5.26 -8.36
CA ALA A 23 -9.25 -4.12 -9.28
C ALA A 23 -9.48 -2.77 -8.56
N PRO A 24 -10.43 -2.65 -7.62
CA PRO A 24 -10.58 -1.43 -6.83
C PRO A 24 -9.34 -1.07 -6.01
N THR A 25 -8.66 -2.05 -5.41
CA THR A 25 -7.42 -1.84 -4.64
C THR A 25 -6.29 -1.35 -5.52
N GLU A 26 -6.12 -1.93 -6.72
CA GLU A 26 -5.11 -1.49 -7.68
C GLU A 26 -5.40 -0.07 -8.18
N LEU A 27 -6.67 0.23 -8.51
CA LEU A 27 -7.12 1.55 -8.95
C LEU A 27 -6.89 2.62 -7.87
N LEU A 28 -7.08 2.28 -6.59
CA LEU A 28 -6.81 3.20 -5.48
C LEU A 28 -5.33 3.63 -5.48
N GLY A 29 -4.40 2.67 -5.54
CA GLY A 29 -2.96 3.00 -5.54
C GLY A 29 -2.56 3.86 -6.74
N GLN A 30 -3.06 3.52 -7.94
CA GLN A 30 -2.83 4.32 -9.15
C GLN A 30 -3.39 5.76 -9.02
N SER A 31 -4.58 5.89 -8.44
CA SER A 31 -5.23 7.20 -8.23
C SER A 31 -4.43 8.08 -7.26
N LEU A 32 -3.89 7.50 -6.18
CA LEU A 32 -3.06 8.22 -5.22
C LEU A 32 -1.76 8.72 -5.89
N ALA A 33 -1.10 7.85 -6.66
CA ALA A 33 0.08 8.21 -7.42
C ALA A 33 -0.19 9.35 -8.41
N ALA A 34 -1.26 9.24 -9.21
CA ALA A 34 -1.66 10.26 -10.17
C ALA A 34 -2.00 11.60 -9.52
N ALA A 35 -2.52 11.58 -8.28
CA ALA A 35 -2.81 12.77 -7.50
C ALA A 35 -1.59 13.37 -6.78
N GLY A 36 -0.41 12.72 -6.85
CA GLY A 36 0.78 13.13 -6.10
C GLY A 36 0.63 12.98 -4.58
N ILE A 37 -0.19 12.03 -4.14
CA ILE A 37 -0.48 11.76 -2.73
C ILE A 37 0.32 10.53 -2.29
N THR A 38 1.09 10.67 -1.21
CA THR A 38 1.84 9.54 -0.62
C THR A 38 0.89 8.54 0.03
N LEU A 39 1.03 7.27 -0.32
CA LEU A 39 0.35 6.17 0.36
C LEU A 39 1.10 5.83 1.66
N VAL A 40 0.37 5.73 2.77
CA VAL A 40 0.88 5.21 4.04
C VAL A 40 0.08 3.95 4.41
N TYR A 41 0.75 2.87 4.82
CA TYR A 41 0.08 1.61 5.18
C TYR A 41 0.93 0.74 6.13
N GLY A 42 0.46 -0.46 6.46
CA GLY A 42 1.08 -1.35 7.45
C GLY A 42 2.36 -2.10 7.03
N GLY A 43 2.94 -1.84 5.85
CA GLY A 43 4.26 -2.37 5.47
C GLY A 43 4.34 -3.86 5.04
N GLY A 44 3.25 -4.62 5.14
CA GLY A 44 3.17 -6.02 4.69
C GLY A 44 3.03 -6.16 3.17
N ASN A 45 3.66 -7.17 2.58
CA ASN A 45 3.58 -7.47 1.14
C ASN A 45 2.38 -8.34 0.69
N PRO A 46 1.84 -9.31 1.47
CA PRO A 46 0.80 -10.19 0.96
C PRO A 46 -0.58 -9.50 0.85
N GLY A 47 -1.45 -10.08 0.02
CA GLY A 47 -2.86 -9.68 -0.05
C GLY A 47 -3.13 -8.33 -0.70
N LEU A 48 -4.14 -7.62 -0.18
CA LEU A 48 -4.55 -6.31 -0.70
C LEU A 48 -3.52 -5.21 -0.37
N MET A 49 -2.78 -5.38 0.73
CA MET A 49 -1.70 -4.49 1.16
C MET A 49 -0.59 -4.38 0.10
N GLY A 50 -0.08 -5.51 -0.37
CA GLY A 50 0.87 -5.50 -1.49
C GLY A 50 0.25 -4.97 -2.77
N LYS A 51 -1.02 -5.29 -3.06
CA LYS A 51 -1.67 -4.80 -4.30
C LYS A 51 -1.73 -3.28 -4.37
N VAL A 52 -2.15 -2.61 -3.30
CA VAL A 52 -2.25 -1.13 -3.27
C VAL A 52 -0.86 -0.48 -3.29
N ALA A 53 0.10 -1.05 -2.56
CA ALA A 53 1.48 -0.57 -2.53
C ALA A 53 2.13 -0.70 -3.92
N ASN A 54 2.09 -1.89 -4.51
CA ASN A 54 2.67 -2.18 -5.82
C ASN A 54 2.02 -1.35 -6.93
N SER A 55 0.69 -1.19 -6.92
CA SER A 55 0.01 -0.39 -7.96
C SER A 55 0.32 1.10 -7.86
N CYS A 56 0.50 1.63 -6.63
CA CYS A 56 0.94 3.01 -6.40
C CYS A 56 2.38 3.21 -6.91
N MET A 57 3.30 2.31 -6.56
CA MET A 57 4.71 2.39 -6.99
C MET A 57 4.85 2.22 -8.50
N ALA A 58 4.11 1.28 -9.11
CA ALA A 58 4.12 1.07 -10.56
C ALA A 58 3.61 2.29 -11.33
N ALA A 59 2.75 3.11 -10.72
CA ALA A 59 2.27 4.38 -11.26
C ALA A 59 3.20 5.58 -10.94
N GLY A 60 4.36 5.34 -10.31
CA GLY A 60 5.34 6.38 -9.95
C GLY A 60 5.03 7.13 -8.65
N GLY A 61 4.12 6.63 -7.83
CA GLY A 61 3.77 7.20 -6.53
C GLY A 61 4.76 6.85 -5.42
N SER A 62 4.63 7.52 -4.27
CA SER A 62 5.42 7.25 -3.07
C SER A 62 4.63 6.41 -2.06
N VAL A 63 5.29 5.42 -1.46
CA VAL A 63 4.68 4.51 -0.47
C VAL A 63 5.54 4.42 0.79
N ILE A 64 4.91 4.65 1.95
CA ILE A 64 5.51 4.51 3.27
C ILE A 64 4.85 3.32 3.98
N GLY A 65 5.63 2.30 4.29
CA GLY A 65 5.24 1.19 5.15
C GLY A 65 5.57 1.49 6.61
N ILE A 66 4.67 1.13 7.53
CA ILE A 66 4.92 1.21 8.97
C ILE A 66 4.67 -0.18 9.56
N ILE A 67 5.74 -0.86 9.94
CA ILE A 67 5.67 -2.21 10.49
C ILE A 67 6.61 -2.38 11.69
N PRO A 68 6.12 -2.82 12.86
CA PRO A 68 6.98 -3.18 13.98
C PRO A 68 7.91 -4.36 13.68
N ASP A 69 9.15 -4.29 14.14
CA ASP A 69 10.14 -5.38 14.01
C ASP A 69 9.63 -6.73 14.54
N SER A 70 8.79 -6.70 15.58
CA SER A 70 8.21 -7.89 16.21
C SER A 70 7.29 -8.69 15.29
N ILE A 71 6.70 -8.07 14.26
CA ILE A 71 5.76 -8.71 13.33
C ILE A 71 6.29 -8.79 11.89
N LEU A 72 7.43 -8.15 11.60
CA LEU A 72 8.07 -8.13 10.28
C LEU A 72 8.29 -9.53 9.68
N LYS A 73 8.69 -10.49 10.52
CA LYS A 73 8.91 -11.89 10.11
C LYS A 73 7.62 -12.63 9.76
N LEU A 74 6.48 -12.20 10.30
CA LEU A 74 5.18 -12.83 10.10
C LEU A 74 4.46 -12.27 8.87
N GLU A 75 4.56 -10.96 8.64
CA GLU A 75 3.84 -10.24 7.58
C GLU A 75 4.60 -10.20 6.24
N ALA A 76 5.83 -10.72 6.19
CA ALA A 76 6.75 -10.64 5.06
C ALA A 76 7.01 -9.20 4.57
N ARG A 77 8.22 -8.70 4.88
CA ARG A 77 8.66 -7.35 4.53
C ARG A 77 8.41 -7.03 3.05
N HIS A 78 7.81 -5.88 2.78
CA HIS A 78 7.74 -5.34 1.42
C HIS A 78 9.02 -4.54 1.13
N ASP A 79 10.06 -5.20 0.65
CA ASP A 79 11.39 -4.58 0.49
C ASP A 79 11.44 -3.44 -0.55
N ASP A 80 10.49 -3.42 -1.48
CA ASP A 80 10.45 -2.43 -2.57
C ASP A 80 9.76 -1.10 -2.23
N VAL A 81 9.21 -0.93 -1.01
CA VAL A 81 8.54 0.34 -0.66
C VAL A 81 9.53 1.50 -0.55
N THR A 82 9.04 2.72 -0.80
CA THR A 82 9.87 3.93 -0.82
C THR A 82 10.52 4.21 0.54
N GLU A 83 9.81 3.90 1.63
CA GLU A 83 10.29 4.00 3.01
C GLU A 83 9.60 2.94 3.87
N LEU A 84 10.35 2.29 4.79
CA LEU A 84 9.85 1.25 5.70
C LEU A 84 10.51 1.34 7.09
#